data_AF-A0A0C2HCN0-F1
#
_entry.id   AF-A0A0C2HCN0-F1
#
_cell.length_a   1.000
_cell.length_b   1.000
_cell.length_c   1.000
_cell.angle_alpha   90.00
_cell.angle_beta   90.00
_cell.angle_gamma   90.00
#
_symmetry.space_group_name_H-M   'P 1'
#
loop_
_entity.id
_entity.type
_entity.pdbx_description
1 polymer ?
#
loop_
_entity_poly.entity_id
_entity_poly.type
_entity_poly.pdbx_seq_one_letter_code
_entity_poly.pdbx_strand_id
1 'polypeptide(L)' 'MEMKMLRWMAGITGAGYTRNEKISGKSGIAPIANKLRETRFRWYGHVLRGDEDTVYKVSLDLEIPGKNEQDEYKVIKP' A
#
# COMPACT_ATOMS: atom_id res chain seq x y z
N MET A 1 8.05 -15.20 23.45
CA MET A 1 9.28 -14.44 23.09
C MET A 1 9.94 -14.93 21.79
N GLU A 2 9.74 -16.19 21.38
CA GLU A 2 10.49 -16.83 20.29
C GLU A 2 10.35 -16.14 18.91
N MET A 3 9.15 -15.71 18.53
CA MET A 3 8.91 -15.13 17.19
C MET A 3 9.65 -13.79 16.96
N LYS A 4 9.90 -13.00 18.03
CA LYS A 4 10.64 -11.74 17.94
C LYS A 4 12.14 -11.98 17.78
N MET A 5 12.71 -12.97 18.47
CA MET A 5 14.14 -13.32 18.37
C MET A 5 14.47 -13.98 17.03
N LEU A 6 13.60 -14.87 16.53
CA LEU A 6 13.76 -15.50 15.22
C LEU A 6 13.76 -14.48 14.08
N ARG A 7 12.87 -13.47 14.13
CA ARG A 7 12.85 -12.37 13.15
C ARG A 7 14.12 -11.53 13.16
N TRP A 8 14.69 -11.30 14.35
CA TRP A 8 15.91 -10.51 14.53
C TRP A 8 17.14 -11.25 13.99
N MET A 9 17.28 -12.55 14.30
CA MET A 9 18.36 -13.39 13.77
C MET A 9 18.25 -13.62 12.25
N ALA A 10 17.03 -13.74 11.72
CA ALA A 10 16.80 -13.93 10.29
C ALA A 10 17.03 -12.65 9.46
N GLY A 11 17.38 -11.52 10.08
CA GLY A 11 17.63 -10.26 9.37
C GLY A 11 16.42 -9.79 8.56
N ILE A 12 15.20 -10.08 9.05
CA ILE A 12 13.94 -9.63 8.42
C ILE A 12 13.74 -8.17 8.82
N THR A 13 14.62 -7.32 8.32
CA THR A 13 14.67 -5.89 8.59
C THR A 13 14.93 -5.21 7.27
N GLY A 14 13.86 -4.81 6.58
CA GLY A 14 13.91 -4.00 5.35
C GLY A 14 14.40 -4.68 4.06
N ALA A 15 15.32 -5.65 4.11
CA ALA A 15 15.92 -6.30 2.93
C ALA A 15 14.99 -7.28 2.19
N GLY A 16 13.82 -7.59 2.77
CA GLY A 16 12.82 -8.46 2.15
C GLY A 16 12.27 -7.89 0.83
N TYR A 17 12.22 -6.57 0.67
CA TYR A 17 11.75 -5.93 -0.54
C TYR A 17 12.72 -6.13 -1.71
N THR A 18 13.99 -5.76 -1.54
CA THR A 18 15.04 -5.88 -2.57
C THR A 18 15.31 -7.33 -2.96
N ARG A 19 15.20 -8.26 -2.00
CA ARG A 19 15.41 -9.69 -2.25
C ARG A 19 14.22 -10.32 -2.98
N ASN A 20 12.99 -9.88 -2.69
CA ASN A 20 11.81 -10.51 -3.26
C ASN A 20 11.64 -10.22 -4.76
N GLU A 21 12.00 -9.03 -5.25
CA GLU A 21 12.00 -8.76 -6.70
C GLU A 21 12.98 -9.70 -7.44
N LYS A 22 14.19 -9.86 -6.90
CA LYS A 22 15.23 -10.74 -7.45
C LYS A 22 14.89 -12.24 -7.34
N ILE A 23 14.16 -12.65 -6.30
CA ILE A 23 13.64 -14.02 -6.12
C ILE A 23 12.49 -14.27 -7.10
N SER A 24 11.57 -13.31 -7.25
CA SER A 24 10.39 -13.40 -8.11
C SER A 24 10.77 -13.58 -9.59
N GLY A 25 11.76 -12.83 -10.07
CA GLY A 25 12.28 -12.95 -11.44
C GLY A 25 12.92 -14.31 -11.75
N LYS A 26 13.45 -15.02 -10.74
CA LYS A 26 13.99 -16.38 -10.90
C LYS A 26 12.94 -17.47 -10.70
N SER A 27 11.91 -17.18 -9.92
CA SER A 27 10.88 -18.16 -9.52
C SER A 27 9.64 -18.15 -10.40
N GLY A 28 9.55 -17.24 -11.39
CA GLY A 28 8.35 -17.05 -12.23
C GLY A 28 7.14 -16.49 -11.46
N ILE A 29 7.35 -16.09 -10.20
CA ILE A 29 6.32 -15.51 -9.33
C ILE A 29 6.28 -14.01 -9.62
N ALA A 30 5.09 -13.43 -9.71
CA ALA A 30 4.97 -11.97 -9.85
C ALA A 30 5.56 -11.26 -8.61
N PRO A 31 6.31 -10.16 -8.76
CA PRO A 31 6.81 -9.37 -7.64
C PRO A 31 5.70 -9.05 -6.64
N ILE A 32 5.98 -9.09 -5.33
CA ILE A 32 4.99 -8.78 -4.27
C ILE A 32 4.37 -7.40 -4.49
N ALA A 33 5.15 -6.43 -4.96
CA ALA A 33 4.64 -5.10 -5.31
C ALA A 33 3.49 -5.15 -6.34
N ASN A 34 3.57 -6.06 -7.32
CA ASN A 34 2.50 -6.25 -8.31
C ASN A 34 1.26 -6.90 -7.69
N LYS A 35 1.43 -7.85 -6.77
CA LYS A 35 0.31 -8.44 -6.03
C LYS A 35 -0.36 -7.45 -5.09
N LEU A 36 0.39 -6.58 -4.44
CA LEU A 36 -0.15 -5.49 -3.64
C LEU A 36 -0.93 -4.49 -4.51
N ARG A 37 -0.40 -4.13 -5.69
CA ARG A 37 -1.12 -3.32 -6.68
C ARG A 37 -2.40 -3.99 -7.14
N GLU A 38 -2.36 -5.28 -7.48
CA GLU A 38 -3.53 -6.06 -7.90
C GLU A 38 -4.62 -6.10 -6.82
N THR A 39 -4.26 -6.36 -5.56
CA THR A 39 -5.21 -6.33 -4.43
C THR A 39 -5.81 -4.95 -4.24
N ARG A 40 -5.00 -3.89 -4.37
CA ARG A 40 -5.49 -2.51 -4.27
C ARG A 40 -6.47 -2.18 -5.40
N PHE A 41 -6.20 -2.60 -6.63
CA PHE A 41 -7.13 -2.43 -7.74
C PHE A 41 -8.42 -3.23 -7.58
N ARG A 42 -8.34 -4.45 -7.03
CA ARG A 42 -9.53 -5.23 -6.68
C ARG A 42 -10.40 -4.51 -5.64
N TRP A 43 -9.77 -3.92 -4.62
CA TRP A 43 -10.47 -3.12 -3.63
C TRP A 43 -11.14 -1.89 -4.26
N TYR A 44 -10.43 -1.11 -5.08
CA TYR A 44 -11.05 0.02 -5.79
C TYR A 44 -12.18 -0.42 -6.70
N GLY A 45 -12.02 -1.51 -7.44
CA GLY A 45 -13.09 -2.07 -8.27
C GLY A 45 -14.30 -2.52 -7.45
N HIS A 46 -14.09 -3.02 -6.22
CA HIS A 46 -15.17 -3.35 -5.30
C HIS A 46 -15.90 -2.09 -4.81
N VAL A 47 -15.16 -1.05 -4.43
CA VAL A 47 -15.74 0.24 -4.02
C VAL A 47 -16.53 0.86 -5.17
N LEU A 48 -16.00 0.87 -6.40
CA LEU A 48 -16.66 1.46 -7.56
C LEU A 48 -17.92 0.69 -8.01
N ARG A 49 -17.96 -0.64 -7.78
CA ARG A 49 -19.14 -1.47 -8.04
C ARG A 49 -20.13 -1.53 -6.87
N GLY A 50 -19.78 -0.94 -5.73
CA GLY A 50 -20.67 -0.81 -4.59
C GLY A 50 -21.82 0.16 -4.91
N ASP A 51 -22.93 -0.01 -4.20
CA ASP A 51 -24.06 0.90 -4.26
C ASP A 51 -23.66 2.31 -3.78
N GLU A 52 -24.33 3.34 -4.31
CA GLU A 52 -23.98 4.74 -4.06
C GLU A 52 -24.09 5.12 -2.59
N ASP A 53 -25.00 4.46 -1.86
CA ASP A 53 -25.22 4.67 -0.42
C ASP A 53 -24.24 3.88 0.47
N THR A 54 -23.33 3.09 -0.12
CA THR A 54 -22.32 2.39 0.69
C THR A 54 -21.31 3.38 1.26
N VAL A 55 -20.97 3.20 2.54
CA VAL A 55 -20.01 4.04 3.27
C VAL A 55 -18.71 4.23 2.49
N TYR A 56 -18.25 3.22 1.75
CA TYR A 56 -17.03 3.28 0.95
C TYR A 56 -17.12 4.19 -0.28
N LYS A 57 -18.27 4.25 -0.96
CA LYS A 57 -18.51 5.17 -2.10
C LYS A 57 -18.64 6.60 -1.61
N VAL A 58 -19.48 6.83 -0.60
CA VAL A 58 -19.66 8.15 0.01
C VAL A 58 -18.34 8.71 0.54
N SER A 59 -17.52 7.88 1.19
CA SER A 59 -16.19 8.32 1.69
C SER A 59 -15.14 8.53 0.60
N LEU A 60 -15.29 7.91 -0.58
CA LEU A 60 -14.42 8.16 -1.72
C LEU A 60 -14.67 9.55 -2.32
N ASP A 61 -15.95 9.95 -2.40
CA ASP A 61 -16.41 11.19 -3.02
C ASP A 61 -16.41 12.39 -2.03
N LEU A 62 -16.24 12.13 -0.74
CA LEU A 62 -16.19 13.17 0.28
C LEU A 62 -14.90 14.00 0.16
N GLU A 63 -15.06 15.30 -0.10
CA GLU A 63 -13.97 16.27 0.04
C GLU A 63 -13.70 16.50 1.53
N ILE A 64 -12.62 15.87 2.03
CA ILE A 64 -12.17 16.05 3.40
C ILE A 64 -11.30 17.32 3.46
N PRO A 65 -11.69 18.37 4.21
CA PRO A 65 -10.84 19.55 4.39
C PRO A 65 -9.52 19.13 5.07
N GLY A 66 -8.39 19.58 4.51
CA GLY A 66 -7.03 19.24 4.99
C GLY A 66 -6.28 18.16 4.19
N LYS A 67 -6.88 17.62 3.11
CA LYS A 67 -6.26 16.54 2.31
C LYS A 67 -4.98 16.96 1.56
N ASN A 68 -4.72 18.27 1.41
CA ASN A 68 -3.58 18.83 0.69
C ASN A 68 -2.73 19.82 1.54
N GLU A 69 -2.39 19.47 2.79
CA GLU A 69 -1.41 20.28 3.56
C GLU A 69 -0.02 20.32 2.88
N GLN A 70 0.31 19.37 1.98
CA GLN A 70 1.58 19.34 1.24
C GLN A 70 1.73 20.44 0.19
N ASP A 71 0.64 20.99 -0.35
CA ASP A 71 0.72 22.12 -1.28
C ASP A 71 0.94 23.43 -0.52
N GLU A 72 0.46 23.52 0.72
CA GLU A 72 0.67 24.67 1.61
C GLU A 72 2.13 24.76 2.10
N TYR A 73 2.76 23.61 2.41
CA TYR A 73 4.18 23.56 2.77
C TYR A 73 5.14 24.03 1.66
N LYS A 74 4.75 23.95 0.37
CA LYS A 74 5.55 24.45 -0.76
C LYS A 74 5.42 25.95 -0.97
N VAL A 75 4.30 26.55 -0.57
CA VAL A 75 4.02 27.98 -0.74
C VAL A 75 4.62 28.80 0.41
N ILE A 76 4.79 28.20 1.60
CA ILE A 76 5.18 28.93 2.82
C ILE A 76 6.70 28.91 3.09
N LYS A 77 7.51 28.14 2.35
CA LYS A 77 8.97 28.17 2.51
C LYS A 77 9.64 29.03 1.43
N PRO A 78 10.51 30.01 1.80
CA PRO A 78 11.21 30.88 0.86
C PRO A 78 12.23 30.14 0.00
#